data_AF-A0A257WXR7-F1
#
_entry.id   AF-A0A257WXR7-F1
#
_cell.length_a   1.000
_cell.length_b   1.000
_cell.length_c   1.000
_cell.angle_alpha   90.00
_cell.angle_beta   90.00
_cell.angle_gamma   90.00
#
_symmetry.space_group_name_H-M   'P 1'
#
loop_
_entity.id
_entity.type
_entity.pdbx_description
1 polymer ?
#
loop_
_entity_poly.entity_id
_entity_poly.type
_entity_poly.pdbx_seq_one_letter_code
_entity_poly.pdbx_strand_id
1 'polypeptide(L)' 'GCGIAEDPTTGSAHCILAPLFGGRLGREALNFHQAYPGRGGDLECENRGARVLLRGRGFTVVESRLRLEPV' A
#
# COMPACT_ATOMS: atom_id res chain seq x y z
N GLY A 1 12.94 12.35 0.91
CA GLY A 1 13.11 10.91 0.62
C GLY A 1 13.65 10.22 1.84
N CYS A 2 13.33 8.95 2.04
CA CYS A 2 13.62 8.20 3.27
C CYS A 2 14.88 7.31 3.18
N GLY A 3 15.77 7.56 2.23
CA GLY A 3 17.01 6.79 2.07
C GLY A 3 16.88 5.43 1.38
N ILE A 4 15.75 5.14 0.73
CA ILE A 4 15.56 3.94 -0.10
C ILE A 4 15.54 4.33 -1.58
N ALA A 5 16.04 3.44 -2.46
CA ALA A 5 16.04 3.67 -3.90
C ALA A 5 14.63 3.63 -4.50
N GLU A 6 13.84 2.62 -4.13
CA GLU A 6 12.45 2.45 -4.53
C GLU A 6 11.73 1.61 -3.48
N ASP A 7 10.50 2.01 -3.15
CA ASP A 7 9.63 1.25 -2.26
C ASP A 7 8.81 0.24 -3.08
N PRO A 8 8.81 -1.06 -2.74
CA PRO A 8 8.06 -2.06 -3.48
C PRO A 8 6.56 -1.80 -3.57
N THR A 9 5.97 -1.19 -2.52
CA THR A 9 4.55 -0.86 -2.49
C THR A 9 4.27 0.25 -1.47
N THR A 10 3.95 1.44 -1.95
CA THR A 10 3.76 2.64 -1.12
C THR A 10 2.27 2.91 -0.93
N GLY A 11 1.70 2.42 0.19
CA GLY A 11 0.28 2.64 0.50
C GLY A 11 -0.09 4.12 0.56
N SER A 12 0.73 4.97 1.20
CA SER A 12 0.43 6.40 1.34
C SER A 12 0.29 7.14 0.00
N ALA A 13 1.00 6.73 -1.05
CA ALA A 13 0.85 7.31 -2.38
C ALA A 13 -0.58 7.09 -2.92
N HIS A 14 -1.18 5.94 -2.62
CA HIS A 14 -2.51 5.58 -3.10
C HIS A 14 -3.64 6.41 -2.45
N CYS A 15 -3.39 7.03 -1.29
CA CYS A 15 -4.31 8.03 -0.71
C CYS A 15 -4.49 9.27 -1.61
N ILE A 16 -3.52 9.54 -2.50
CA ILE A 16 -3.55 10.63 -3.47
C ILE A 16 -4.01 10.11 -4.84
N LEU A 17 -3.50 8.95 -5.28
CA LEU A 17 -3.79 8.39 -6.60
C LEU A 17 -5.25 7.93 -6.73
N ALA A 18 -5.84 7.34 -5.69
CA ALA A 18 -7.22 6.85 -5.74
C ALA A 18 -8.26 7.95 -6.04
N PRO A 19 -8.31 9.10 -5.32
CA PRO A 19 -9.25 10.16 -5.67
C PRO A 19 -8.93 10.81 -7.03
N LEU A 20 -7.65 10.97 -7.37
CA LEU A 20 -7.23 11.57 -8.64
C LEU A 20 -7.71 10.75 -9.84
N PHE A 21 -7.39 9.45 -9.88
CA PHE A 21 -7.79 8.59 -10.98
C PHE A 21 -9.25 8.19 -10.88
N GLY A 22 -9.82 8.11 -9.67
CA GLY A 22 -11.24 7.84 -9.48
C GLY A 22 -12.11 8.93 -10.11
N GLY A 23 -11.74 10.20 -9.91
CA GLY A 23 -12.40 11.33 -10.58
C GLY A 23 -12.24 11.32 -12.10
N ARG A 24 -11.06 10.91 -12.61
CA ARG A 24 -10.80 10.82 -14.06
C ARG A 24 -11.54 9.66 -14.75
N LEU A 25 -11.69 8.54 -14.04
CA LEU A 25 -12.28 7.31 -14.58
C LEU A 25 -13.77 7.16 -14.23
N GLY A 26 -14.32 8.06 -13.41
CA GLY A 26 -15.70 7.98 -12.93
C GLY A 26 -15.95 6.76 -12.03
N ARG A 27 -14.96 6.38 -11.21
CA ARG A 27 -15.03 5.20 -10.34
C ARG A 27 -14.58 5.53 -8.93
N GLU A 28 -15.29 5.00 -7.94
CA GLU A 28 -14.91 5.15 -6.53
C GLU A 28 -13.90 4.09 -6.09
N ALA A 29 -13.97 2.88 -6.67
CA ALA A 29 -13.06 1.78 -6.41
C ALA A 29 -12.17 1.51 -7.64
N LEU A 30 -10.86 1.41 -7.38
CA LEU A 30 -9.83 1.19 -8.38
C LEU A 30 -8.84 0.13 -7.91
N ASN A 31 -8.39 -0.70 -8.85
CA ASN A 31 -7.28 -1.61 -8.64
C ASN A 31 -6.00 -0.99 -9.18
N PHE A 32 -4.95 -0.98 -8.37
CA PHE A 32 -3.63 -0.48 -8.70
C PHE A 32 -2.61 -1.62 -8.65
N HIS A 33 -1.65 -1.58 -9.57
CA HIS A 33 -0.44 -2.40 -9.53
C HIS A 33 0.78 -1.47 -9.41
N GLN A 34 1.49 -1.51 -8.29
CA GLN A 34 2.77 -0.84 -8.12
C GLN A 34 3.87 -1.78 -8.59
N ALA A 35 4.42 -1.49 -9.77
CA ALA A 35 5.47 -2.29 -10.37
C ALA A 35 6.76 -2.16 -9.55
N TYR A 36 7.36 -3.29 -9.19
CA TYR A 36 8.70 -3.39 -8.61
C TYR A 36 9.30 -4.76 -8.97
N PRO A 37 10.57 -4.86 -9.43
CA PRO A 37 11.16 -6.12 -9.87
C PRO A 37 11.05 -7.25 -8.83
N GLY A 38 10.31 -8.31 -9.16
CA GLY A 38 10.20 -9.52 -8.34
C GLY A 38 9.44 -9.40 -7.01
N ARG A 39 8.86 -8.23 -6.67
CA ARG A 39 8.05 -8.04 -5.46
C ARG A 39 6.71 -7.39 -5.79
N GLY A 40 6.74 -6.14 -6.22
CA GLY A 40 5.55 -5.33 -6.57
C GLY A 40 4.46 -5.36 -5.49
N GLY A 41 3.32 -4.75 -5.80
CA GLY A 41 2.12 -4.93 -4.99
C GLY A 41 0.84 -4.52 -5.70
N ASP A 42 -0.18 -5.35 -5.52
CA ASP A 42 -1.54 -5.05 -5.95
C ASP A 42 -2.34 -4.47 -4.77
N LEU A 43 -3.00 -3.34 -5.01
CA LEU A 43 -3.91 -2.72 -4.05
C LEU A 43 -5.28 -2.47 -4.67
N GLU A 44 -6.32 -2.82 -3.93
CA GLU A 44 -7.65 -2.26 -4.14
C GLU A 44 -7.77 -1.00 -3.29
N CYS A 45 -8.10 0.11 -3.93
CA CYS A 45 -8.26 1.40 -3.29
C CYS A 45 -9.66 1.95 -3.55
N GLU A 46 -10.33 2.38 -2.48
CA GLU A 46 -11.69 2.91 -2.54
C GLU A 46 -11.77 4.29 -1.91
N ASN A 47 -12.15 5.29 -2.70
CA ASN A 47 -12.36 6.65 -2.24
C ASN A 47 -13.72 6.76 -1.50
N ARG A 48 -13.68 7.13 -0.21
CA ARG A 48 -14.85 7.39 0.63
C ARG A 48 -14.94 8.87 1.04
N GLY A 49 -14.49 9.76 0.15
CA GLY A 49 -14.47 11.21 0.37
C GLY A 49 -13.29 11.63 1.26
N ALA A 50 -13.51 11.72 2.57
CA ALA A 50 -12.47 12.16 3.51
C ALA A 50 -11.38 11.10 3.76
N ARG A 51 -11.56 9.87 3.29
CA ARG A 51 -10.67 8.73 3.51
C ARG A 51 -10.58 7.86 2.25
N VAL A 52 -9.47 7.16 2.11
CA VAL A 52 -9.30 6.08 1.13
C VAL A 52 -9.15 4.78 1.92
N LEU A 53 -9.91 3.74 1.57
CA LEU A 53 -9.67 2.38 2.07
C LEU A 53 -8.67 1.72 1.15
N LEU A 54 -7.62 1.14 1.72
CA LEU A 54 -6.59 0.39 1.00
C LEU A 54 -6.68 -1.06 1.44
N ARG A 55 -6.73 -1.98 0.48
CA ARG A 55 -6.77 -3.42 0.72
C ARG A 55 -5.67 -4.08 -0.11
N GLY A 56 -4.98 -5.04 0.50
CA GLY A 56 -3.95 -5.85 -0.13
C GLY A 56 -3.80 -7.17 0.61
N ARG A 57 -3.13 -8.15 0.00
CA ARG A 57 -2.90 -9.44 0.63
C ARG A 57 -1.64 -9.40 1.49
N GLY A 58 -1.78 -9.72 2.77
CA GLY A 58 -0.65 -9.92 3.68
C GLY A 58 -0.22 -11.39 3.73
N PHE A 59 1.07 -11.63 3.95
CA PHE A 59 1.63 -12.97 4.13
C PHE A 59 2.57 -12.97 5.35
N THR A 60 2.39 -13.95 6.24
CA THR A 60 3.31 -14.15 7.36
C THR A 60 4.60 -14.76 6.85
N VAL A 61 5.71 -14.04 6.95
CA VAL A 61 7.04 -14.53 6.55
C VAL A 61 7.77 -15.16 7.73
N VAL A 62 7.68 -14.56 8.91
CA VAL A 62 8.30 -15.02 10.15
C VAL A 62 7.35 -14.77 11.31
N GLU A 63 7.28 -15.73 12.22
CA GLU A 63 6.71 -15.57 13.56
C GLU A 63 7.81 -15.86 14.60
N SER A 64 7.97 -14.98 15.59
CA SER A 64 9.01 -15.15 16.61
C SER A 64 8.63 -14.48 17.94
N ARG A 65 9.32 -14.85 19.03
CA ARG A 65 9.21 -14.18 20.33
C ARG A 65 10.51 -13.47 20.67
N LEU A 66 10.46 -12.14 20.75
CA LEU A 66 11.57 -11.33 21.25
C LEU A 66 11.65 -11.46 22.78
N ARG A 67 12.82 -11.83 23.31
CA ARG A 67 13.10 -11.82 24.75
C ARG A 67 14.14 -10.73 25.02
N LEU A 68 13.92 -9.97 26.09
CA LEU A 68 14.92 -9.04 26.61
C LEU A 68 15.58 -9.73 27.81
N GLU A 69 16.91 -9.78 27.84
CA GLU A 69 17.61 -10.13 29.08
C GLU A 69 17.56 -8.94 30.04
N PRO A 70 17.52 -9.17 31.37
CA PRO A 70 17.72 -8.09 32.33
C PRO A 70 19.13 -7.49 32.12
N VAL A 71 19.19 -6.16 32.06
CA VAL A 71 20.45 -5.40 32.18
C VAL A 71 21.00 -5.55 33.59
#